data_AF-A0A662P5V1-F1
#
_entry.id   AF-A0A662P5V1-F1
#
_cell.length_a   1.000
_cell.length_b   1.000
_cell.length_c   1.000
_cell.angle_alpha   90.00
_cell.angle_beta   90.00
_cell.angle_gamma   90.00
#
_symmetry.space_group_name_H-M   'P 1'
#
loop_
_entity.id
_entity.type
_entity.pdbx_description
1 polymer ?
#
loop_
_entity_poly.entity_id
_entity_poly.type
_entity_poly.pdbx_seq_one_letter_code
_entity_poly.pdbx_strand_id
1 'polypeptide(L)'
;MIRQILTILLILNLVILGSLSAEEFAPVGTAVAQFLEIGMGARSTGMGEAVTAVINDASAVFWNPAGLADVRWFNLYSAYNSWPAGISIGGLSAAIKVGNLGTFGVNTVYLMTDDMEITTIEHPNGTGEYFAISNYSLGLTYSRYLTDKVSVGVTTKLVHEGYWDYSYSTWAIDLGTMYRTGFHGLNIAMSILNFGPDVKFSGDYIDYS
;
A
#
# COMPACT_ATOMS: atom_id res chain seq x y z
N MET A 1 -14.09 -41.90 -18.93
CA MET A 1 -13.40 -40.64 -19.31
C MET A 1 -13.40 -39.58 -18.21
N ILE A 2 -14.55 -39.03 -17.76
CA ILE A 2 -14.58 -37.93 -16.76
C ILE A 2 -13.88 -38.26 -15.43
N ARG A 3 -14.07 -39.47 -14.89
CA ARG A 3 -13.41 -39.91 -13.65
C ARG A 3 -11.88 -39.95 -13.77
N GLN A 4 -11.34 -40.34 -14.93
CA GLN A 4 -9.89 -40.40 -15.14
C GLN A 4 -9.27 -38.99 -15.23
N ILE A 5 -9.99 -38.04 -15.84
CA ILE A 5 -9.57 -36.63 -15.91
C ILE A 5 -9.53 -35.99 -14.52
N LEU A 6 -10.55 -36.25 -13.69
CA LEU A 6 -10.60 -35.76 -12.30
C LEU A 6 -9.46 -36.33 -11.44
N THR A 7 -9.14 -37.62 -11.59
CA THR A 7 -8.02 -38.23 -10.86
C THR A 7 -6.68 -37.65 -11.30
N ILE A 8 -6.48 -37.38 -12.59
CA ILE A 8 -5.26 -36.75 -13.11
C ILE A 8 -5.13 -35.31 -12.58
N LEU A 9 -6.21 -34.53 -12.57
CA LEU A 9 -6.20 -33.17 -12.02
C LEU A 9 -5.88 -33.16 -10.52
N LEU A 10 -6.41 -34.13 -9.76
CA LEU A 10 -6.14 -34.26 -8.32
C LEU A 10 -4.68 -34.61 -8.05
N ILE A 11 -4.10 -35.55 -8.81
CA ILE A 11 -2.68 -35.93 -8.69
C ILE A 11 -1.78 -34.76 -9.08
N LEU A 12 -2.12 -34.04 -10.16
CA LEU A 12 -1.38 -32.86 -10.58
C LEU A 12 -1.39 -31.77 -9.50
N ASN A 13 -2.53 -31.56 -8.83
CA ASN A 13 -2.64 -30.60 -7.73
C ASN A 13 -1.81 -31.02 -6.51
N LEU A 14 -1.80 -32.32 -6.17
CA LEU A 14 -0.96 -32.86 -5.08
C LEU A 14 0.54 -32.71 -5.35
N VAL A 15 0.97 -32.90 -6.60
CA VAL A 15 2.38 -32.74 -7.01
C VAL A 15 2.80 -31.28 -6.96
N ILE A 16 1.92 -30.35 -7.35
CA ILE A 16 2.17 -28.91 -7.24
C ILE A 16 2.29 -28.49 -5.77
N LEU A 17 1.43 -29.00 -4.89
CA LEU A 17 1.49 -28.72 -3.44
C LEU A 17 2.75 -29.29 -2.78
N GLY A 18 3.23 -30.46 -3.21
CA GLY A 18 4.47 -31.08 -2.69
C GLY A 18 5.76 -30.41 -3.15
N SER A 19 5.70 -29.51 -4.14
CA SER A 19 6.84 -28.78 -4.68
C SER A 19 6.99 -27.37 -4.09
N LEU A 20 6.07 -26.93 -3.23
CA LEU A 20 6.25 -25.70 -2.45
C LEU A 20 7.22 -25.98 -1.30
N SER A 21 8.52 -25.94 -1.61
CA SER A 21 9.51 -25.63 -0.58
C SER A 21 9.27 -24.19 -0.14
N ALA A 22 8.86 -23.99 1.11
CA ALA A 22 8.85 -22.67 1.70
C ALA A 22 10.30 -22.21 1.78
N GLU A 23 10.67 -21.21 0.97
CA GLU A 23 11.94 -20.50 1.15
C GLU A 23 11.97 -19.96 2.59
N GLU A 24 13.08 -20.20 3.28
CA GLU A 24 13.32 -19.64 4.60
C GLU A 24 13.36 -18.12 4.42
N PHE A 25 12.28 -17.45 4.82
CA PHE A 25 12.18 -16.00 4.81
C PHE A 25 13.19 -15.48 5.83
N ALA A 26 14.39 -15.13 5.38
CA ALA A 26 15.34 -14.42 6.22
C ALA A 26 14.67 -13.11 6.61
N PRO A 27 14.45 -12.83 7.92
CA PRO A 27 13.96 -11.54 8.35
C PRO A 27 15.09 -10.53 8.20
N VAL A 28 15.37 -10.11 6.96
CA VAL A 28 16.05 -8.86 6.70
C VAL A 28 15.06 -7.78 7.13
N GLY A 29 15.20 -7.31 8.36
CA GLY A 29 14.36 -6.25 8.96
C GLY A 29 14.53 -4.88 8.31
N THR A 30 15.06 -4.82 7.09
CA THR A 30 15.22 -3.60 6.30
C THR A 30 14.09 -3.56 5.29
N ALA A 31 13.11 -2.70 5.53
CA ALA A 31 12.02 -2.46 4.58
C ALA A 31 12.18 -1.07 3.96
N VAL A 32 11.93 -0.99 2.65
CA VAL A 32 11.91 0.25 1.87
C VAL A 32 10.47 0.80 1.77
N ALA A 33 10.26 1.97 1.18
CA ALA A 33 8.94 2.58 1.02
C ALA A 33 8.19 2.80 2.34
N GLN A 34 8.91 3.08 3.44
CA GLN A 34 8.36 3.26 4.78
C GLN A 34 7.27 4.34 4.86
N PHE A 35 7.33 5.33 3.98
CA PHE A 35 6.31 6.37 3.88
C PHE A 35 4.89 5.83 3.57
N LEU A 36 4.78 4.62 3.00
CA LEU A 36 3.51 3.95 2.73
C LEU A 36 2.86 3.34 3.97
N GLU A 37 3.61 3.17 5.06
CA GLU A 37 3.09 2.64 6.33
C GLU A 37 2.55 3.76 7.23
N ILE A 38 2.88 5.02 6.95
CA ILE A 38 2.40 6.15 7.74
C ILE A 38 0.91 6.36 7.48
N GLY A 39 0.12 6.32 8.56
CA GLY A 39 -1.32 6.44 8.49
C GLY A 39 -1.82 7.73 7.86
N MET A 40 -2.77 7.56 6.94
CA MET A 40 -3.42 8.65 6.22
C MET A 40 -4.79 8.98 6.77
N GLY A 41 -4.96 10.23 7.20
CA GLY A 41 -6.25 10.82 7.55
C GLY A 41 -6.54 10.94 9.03
N ALA A 42 -6.97 12.14 9.46
CA ALA A 42 -7.25 12.44 10.87
C ALA A 42 -8.24 11.47 11.54
N ARG A 43 -9.28 11.02 10.83
CA ARG A 43 -10.24 10.02 11.35
C ARG A 43 -9.56 8.68 11.60
N SER A 44 -8.73 8.22 10.66
CA SER A 44 -8.06 6.92 10.77
C SER A 44 -6.96 6.95 11.83
N THR A 45 -6.12 7.98 11.80
CA THR A 45 -5.09 8.20 12.82
C THR A 45 -5.70 8.37 14.21
N GLY A 46 -6.82 9.08 14.35
CA GLY A 46 -7.54 9.23 15.63
C GLY A 46 -8.15 7.94 16.17
N MET A 47 -8.34 6.92 15.33
CA MET A 47 -8.72 5.56 15.73
C MET A 47 -7.51 4.64 15.99
N GLY A 48 -6.29 5.20 16.06
CA GLY A 48 -5.07 4.41 16.16
C GLY A 48 -4.84 3.52 14.95
N GLU A 49 -5.22 4.01 13.76
CA GLU A 49 -5.06 3.33 12.46
C GLU A 49 -5.89 2.03 12.31
N ALA A 50 -6.73 1.71 13.30
CA ALA A 50 -7.58 0.52 13.32
C ALA A 50 -8.86 0.69 12.48
N VAL A 51 -8.72 0.89 11.16
CA VAL A 51 -9.84 1.26 10.28
C VAL A 51 -10.21 0.26 9.19
N THR A 52 -9.47 -0.85 9.06
CA THR A 52 -9.59 -1.85 7.98
C THR A 52 -11.02 -2.31 7.71
N ALA A 53 -11.87 -2.41 8.73
CA ALA A 53 -13.24 -2.92 8.65
C ALA A 53 -14.35 -1.83 8.63
N VAL A 54 -13.98 -0.55 8.71
CA VAL A 54 -14.94 0.57 8.82
C VAL A 54 -14.79 1.63 7.72
N ILE A 55 -13.71 1.55 6.94
CA ILE A 55 -13.43 2.51 5.86
C ILE A 55 -14.36 2.26 4.66
N ASN A 56 -14.97 3.33 4.15
CA ASN A 56 -16.08 3.23 3.19
C ASN A 56 -16.20 4.43 2.24
N ASP A 57 -15.13 5.20 2.09
CA ASP A 57 -15.04 6.38 1.21
C ASP A 57 -13.76 6.32 0.37
N ALA A 58 -13.39 7.41 -0.33
CA ALA A 58 -12.20 7.43 -1.17
C ALA A 58 -10.89 7.24 -0.39
N SER A 59 -10.87 7.42 0.94
CA SER A 59 -9.68 7.12 1.75
C SER A 59 -9.48 5.60 1.94
N ALA A 60 -10.42 4.75 1.54
CA ALA A 60 -10.29 3.29 1.58
C ALA A 60 -9.07 2.78 0.82
N VAL A 61 -8.64 3.48 -0.23
CA VAL A 61 -7.45 3.15 -1.02
C VAL A 61 -6.14 3.10 -0.22
N PHE A 62 -6.07 3.80 0.92
CA PHE A 62 -4.88 3.82 1.78
C PHE A 62 -4.88 2.70 2.83
N TRP A 63 -6.03 2.08 3.09
CA TRP A 63 -6.23 1.19 4.25
C TRP A 63 -6.74 -0.20 3.88
N ASN A 64 -7.79 -0.26 3.06
CA ASN A 64 -8.37 -1.50 2.58
C ASN A 64 -9.14 -1.23 1.27
N PRO A 65 -8.63 -1.67 0.10
CA PRO A 65 -9.28 -1.38 -1.18
C PRO A 65 -10.69 -1.96 -1.28
N ALA A 66 -11.06 -2.98 -0.50
CA ALA A 66 -12.44 -3.51 -0.48
C ALA A 66 -13.48 -2.54 0.11
N GLY A 67 -13.06 -1.55 0.90
CA GLY A 67 -13.93 -0.50 1.40
C GLY A 67 -14.42 0.45 0.30
N LEU A 68 -13.68 0.54 -0.82
CA LEU A 68 -14.01 1.43 -1.93
C LEU A 68 -15.33 1.04 -2.63
N ALA A 69 -15.76 -0.23 -2.52
CA ALA A 69 -17.05 -0.69 -3.03
C ALA A 69 -18.27 0.04 -2.41
N ASP A 70 -18.11 0.65 -1.23
CA ASP A 70 -19.16 1.39 -0.51
C ASP A 70 -19.37 2.81 -1.01
N VAL A 71 -18.44 3.35 -1.79
CA VAL A 71 -18.58 4.67 -2.39
C VAL A 71 -19.85 4.71 -3.24
N ARG A 72 -20.74 5.68 -2.98
CA ARG A 72 -22.05 5.72 -3.62
C ARG A 72 -22.03 6.29 -5.04
N TRP A 73 -21.25 7.34 -5.27
CA TRP A 73 -21.16 8.08 -6.53
C TRP A 73 -19.71 8.47 -6.79
N PHE A 74 -19.41 9.77 -6.82
CA PHE A 74 -18.07 10.32 -6.79
C PHE A 74 -17.69 10.68 -5.34
N ASN A 75 -16.46 10.39 -4.94
CA ASN A 75 -15.91 10.78 -3.65
C ASN A 75 -14.47 11.25 -3.85
N LEU A 76 -14.11 12.37 -3.24
CA LEU A 76 -12.77 12.94 -3.26
C LEU A 76 -12.31 13.06 -1.81
N TYR A 77 -11.07 12.69 -1.55
CA TYR A 77 -10.48 12.72 -0.24
C TYR A 77 -9.05 13.24 -0.31
N SER A 78 -8.66 14.08 0.64
CA SER A 78 -7.29 14.56 0.78
C SER A 78 -6.91 14.59 2.25
N ALA A 79 -5.67 14.23 2.56
CA ALA A 79 -5.09 14.37 3.87
C ALA A 79 -3.68 14.96 3.78
N TYR A 80 -3.31 15.71 4.81
CA TYR A 80 -1.99 16.29 5.00
C TYR A 80 -1.64 16.20 6.47
N ASN A 81 -0.42 15.77 6.77
CA ASN A 81 0.14 15.74 8.10
C ASN A 81 1.52 16.38 8.07
N SER A 82 1.78 17.28 9.01
CA SER A 82 3.13 17.76 9.32
C SER A 82 3.69 16.88 10.42
N TRP A 83 4.81 16.24 10.12
CA TRP A 83 5.59 15.43 11.04
C TRP A 83 6.79 16.23 11.56
N PRO A 84 7.34 15.85 12.75
CA PRO A 84 8.56 16.47 13.26
C PRO A 84 9.72 16.41 12.25
N ALA A 85 10.73 17.25 12.46
CA ALA A 85 11.91 17.36 11.59
C ALA A 85 11.60 17.82 10.14
N GLY A 86 10.57 18.64 9.95
CA GLY A 86 10.25 19.23 8.62
C GLY A 86 9.70 18.22 7.62
N ILE A 87 9.18 17.08 8.10
CA ILE A 87 8.60 16.05 7.23
C ILE A 87 7.15 16.42 6.92
N SER A 88 6.82 16.46 5.64
CA SER A 88 5.47 16.70 5.14
C SER A 88 4.98 15.44 4.43
N ILE A 89 3.92 14.83 4.95
CA ILE A 89 3.27 13.68 4.31
C ILE A 89 1.84 14.04 3.94
N GLY A 90 1.43 13.67 2.74
CA GLY A 90 0.07 13.90 2.30
C GLY A 90 -0.35 12.96 1.21
N GLY A 91 -1.60 13.10 0.82
CA GLY A 91 -2.15 12.30 -0.26
C GLY A 91 -3.56 12.69 -0.61
N LEU A 92 -3.91 12.27 -1.81
CA LEU A 92 -5.12 12.63 -2.52
C LEU A 92 -5.68 11.37 -3.14
N SER A 93 -6.98 11.16 -3.02
CA SER A 93 -7.66 10.07 -3.69
C SER A 93 -9.02 10.50 -4.21
N ALA A 94 -9.39 9.92 -5.34
CA ALA A 94 -10.70 10.07 -5.93
C ALA A 94 -11.26 8.69 -6.23
N ALA A 95 -12.56 8.52 -6.04
CA ALA A 95 -13.28 7.28 -6.28
C ALA A 95 -14.57 7.55 -7.03
N ILE A 96 -14.90 6.70 -7.99
CA ILE A 96 -16.13 6.78 -8.77
C ILE A 96 -16.78 5.41 -8.92
N LYS A 97 -18.06 5.32 -8.53
CA LYS A 97 -18.88 4.14 -8.76
C LYS A 97 -19.47 4.15 -10.16
N VAL A 98 -19.23 3.09 -10.92
CA VAL A 98 -19.68 2.93 -12.30
C VAL A 98 -20.75 1.85 -12.35
N GLY A 99 -21.99 2.23 -12.00
CA GLY A 99 -23.15 1.35 -12.04
C GLY A 99 -22.90 -0.01 -11.39
N ASN A 100 -23.12 -1.07 -12.15
CA ASN A 100 -22.90 -2.46 -11.71
C ASN A 100 -21.47 -2.97 -11.93
N LEU A 101 -20.60 -2.21 -12.61
CA LEU A 101 -19.22 -2.64 -12.87
C LEU A 101 -18.39 -2.66 -11.59
N GLY A 102 -18.63 -1.71 -10.68
CA GLY A 102 -17.88 -1.58 -9.43
C GLY A 102 -17.47 -0.13 -9.18
N THR A 103 -16.47 0.05 -8.34
CA THR A 103 -15.88 1.35 -8.02
C THR A 103 -14.43 1.37 -8.47
N PHE A 104 -14.06 2.42 -9.19
CA PHE A 104 -12.68 2.70 -9.57
C PHE A 104 -12.15 3.82 -8.68
N GLY A 105 -10.89 3.72 -8.31
CA GLY A 105 -10.18 4.72 -7.51
C GLY A 105 -8.83 5.06 -8.12
N VAL A 106 -8.41 6.30 -7.91
CA VAL A 106 -7.04 6.75 -8.15
C VAL A 106 -6.54 7.38 -6.87
N ASN A 107 -5.27 7.18 -6.54
CA ASN A 107 -4.68 7.76 -5.35
C ASN A 107 -3.23 8.15 -5.57
N THR A 108 -2.76 9.09 -4.77
CA THR A 108 -1.34 9.39 -4.63
C THR A 108 -1.02 9.68 -3.16
N VAL A 109 0.15 9.25 -2.72
CA VAL A 109 0.75 9.58 -1.43
C VAL A 109 2.11 10.18 -1.72
N TYR A 110 2.48 11.22 -1.00
CA TYR A 110 3.81 11.82 -1.06
C TYR A 110 4.37 12.01 0.34
N LEU A 111 5.69 11.91 0.46
CA LEU A 111 6.46 12.35 1.61
C LEU A 111 7.60 13.23 1.11
N MET A 112 7.72 14.41 1.68
CA MET A 112 8.74 15.39 1.32
C MET A 112 9.36 15.95 2.60
N THR A 113 10.63 16.35 2.54
CA THR A 113 11.28 17.12 3.60
C THR A 113 11.61 18.52 3.12
N ASP A 114 11.79 19.42 4.07
CA ASP A 114 12.53 20.65 3.82
C ASP A 114 13.99 20.34 3.46
N ASP A 115 14.68 21.33 2.89
CA ASP A 115 16.11 21.25 2.61
C ASP A 115 16.89 21.11 3.93
N MET A 116 17.65 20.02 4.06
CA MET A 116 18.51 19.72 5.19
C MET A 116 19.97 19.97 4.81
N GLU A 117 20.69 20.73 5.64
CA GLU A 117 22.10 20.99 5.40
C GLU A 117 22.96 19.77 5.76
N ILE A 118 23.89 19.41 4.88
CA ILE A 118 24.86 18.33 5.17
C ILE A 118 25.83 18.81 6.24
N THR A 119 26.08 17.96 7.23
CA THR A 119 27.15 18.14 8.22
C THR A 119 28.17 17.02 8.11
N THR A 120 29.46 17.35 8.15
CA THR A 120 30.56 16.37 8.26
C THR A 120 31.33 16.55 9.57
N ILE A 121 32.27 15.64 9.85
CA ILE A 121 33.15 15.77 11.02
C ILE A 121 33.97 17.07 10.93
N GLU A 122 34.38 17.46 9.73
CA GLU A 122 35.14 18.68 9.44
C GLU A 122 34.25 19.94 9.47
N HIS A 123 32.97 19.81 9.11
CA HIS A 123 32.00 20.91 9.04
C HIS A 123 30.73 20.58 9.84
N PRO A 124 30.79 20.60 11.19
CA PRO A 124 29.67 20.21 12.03
C PRO A 124 28.52 21.23 12.05
N ASN A 125 28.78 22.47 11.64
CA ASN A 125 27.77 23.53 11.54
C ASN A 125 27.18 23.68 10.13
N GLY A 126 27.52 22.77 9.21
CA GLY A 126 27.05 22.81 7.82
C GLY A 126 28.18 22.97 6.82
N THR A 127 28.06 22.26 5.69
CA THR A 127 28.96 22.35 4.55
C THR A 127 28.53 23.41 3.53
N GLY A 128 27.32 23.96 3.64
CA GLY A 128 26.65 24.76 2.61
C GLY A 128 25.99 23.93 1.49
N GLU A 129 26.06 22.61 1.55
CA GLU A 129 25.33 21.69 0.65
C GLU A 129 24.03 21.22 1.30
N TYR A 130 22.98 21.03 0.50
CA TYR A 130 21.62 20.74 0.97
C TYR A 130 21.02 19.52 0.30
N PHE A 131 20.18 18.80 1.05
CA PHE A 131 19.45 17.64 0.56
C PHE A 131 18.01 17.65 0.98
N ALA A 132 17.17 17.11 0.11
CA ALA A 132 15.77 16.85 0.40
C ALA A 132 15.45 15.40 0.04
N ILE A 133 14.45 14.86 0.75
CA ILE A 133 13.86 13.56 0.46
C ILE A 133 12.53 13.82 -0.26
N SER A 134 12.28 13.10 -1.34
CA SER A 134 11.05 13.19 -2.10
C SER A 134 10.59 11.80 -2.54
N ASN A 135 9.58 11.29 -1.84
CA ASN A 135 9.00 9.98 -2.08
C ASN A 135 7.54 10.15 -2.52
N TYR A 136 7.09 9.32 -3.46
CA TYR A 136 5.70 9.35 -3.89
C TYR A 136 5.23 7.99 -4.38
N SER A 137 3.92 7.79 -4.33
CA SER A 137 3.25 6.68 -4.98
C SER A 137 2.04 7.15 -5.77
N LEU A 138 1.72 6.40 -6.82
CA LEU A 138 0.52 6.55 -7.63
C LEU A 138 -0.19 5.21 -7.71
N GLY A 139 -1.46 5.17 -7.32
CA GLY A 139 -2.25 3.96 -7.26
C GLY A 139 -3.50 4.00 -8.12
N LEU A 140 -3.83 2.86 -8.73
CA LEU A 140 -5.12 2.59 -9.37
C LEU A 140 -5.82 1.47 -8.61
N THR A 141 -7.05 1.72 -8.17
CA THR A 141 -7.83 0.78 -7.37
C THR A 141 -9.09 0.37 -8.13
N TYR A 142 -9.44 -0.91 -8.05
CA TYR A 142 -10.75 -1.40 -8.44
C TYR A 142 -11.35 -2.22 -7.29
N SER A 143 -12.62 -1.97 -7.00
CA SER A 143 -13.34 -2.67 -5.94
C SER A 143 -14.77 -2.97 -6.34
N ARG A 144 -15.29 -4.10 -5.87
CA ARG A 144 -16.66 -4.52 -6.15
C ARG A 144 -17.22 -5.40 -5.05
N TYR A 145 -18.53 -5.33 -4.88
CA TYR A 145 -19.30 -6.35 -4.19
C TYR A 145 -19.34 -7.66 -5.00
N LEU A 146 -18.85 -8.76 -4.41
CA LEU A 146 -19.00 -10.12 -4.94
C LEU A 146 -20.35 -10.71 -4.57
N THR A 147 -20.84 -10.37 -3.38
CA THR A 147 -22.18 -10.70 -2.89
C THR A 147 -22.80 -9.46 -2.27
N ASP A 148 -24.02 -9.58 -1.78
CA ASP A 148 -24.71 -8.59 -0.96
C ASP A 148 -23.97 -8.24 0.37
N LYS A 149 -23.01 -9.07 0.78
CA LYS A 149 -22.28 -8.90 2.06
C LYS A 149 -20.77 -8.82 1.91
N VAL A 150 -20.20 -9.34 0.83
CA VAL A 150 -18.76 -9.44 0.61
C VAL A 150 -18.33 -8.47 -0.48
N SER A 151 -17.37 -7.60 -0.16
CA SER A 151 -16.64 -6.81 -1.14
C SER A 151 -15.16 -7.19 -1.18
N VAL A 152 -14.57 -7.04 -2.36
CA VAL A 152 -13.14 -7.22 -2.60
C VAL A 152 -12.58 -6.00 -3.28
N GLY A 153 -11.28 -5.78 -3.15
CA GLY A 153 -10.59 -4.72 -3.85
C GLY A 153 -9.15 -5.08 -4.15
N VAL A 154 -8.64 -4.52 -5.23
CA VAL A 154 -7.24 -4.59 -5.63
C VAL A 154 -6.75 -3.20 -5.96
N THR A 155 -5.55 -2.86 -5.50
CA THR A 155 -4.83 -1.65 -5.92
C THR A 155 -3.53 -2.06 -6.58
N THR A 156 -3.19 -1.47 -7.70
CA THR A 156 -1.82 -1.50 -8.25
C THR A 156 -1.18 -0.14 -8.02
N LYS A 157 0.08 -0.13 -7.57
CA LYS A 157 0.81 1.09 -7.24
C LYS A 157 2.14 1.13 -7.97
N LEU A 158 2.52 2.32 -8.39
CA LEU A 158 3.89 2.68 -8.73
C LEU A 158 4.45 3.48 -7.57
N VAL A 159 5.64 3.12 -7.12
CA VAL A 159 6.29 3.71 -5.94
C VAL A 159 7.66 4.20 -6.36
N HIS A 160 8.00 5.41 -5.96
CA HIS A 160 9.31 6.01 -6.13
C HIS A 160 9.81 6.52 -4.79
N GLU A 161 11.05 6.19 -4.46
CA GLU A 161 11.78 6.80 -3.35
C GLU A 161 13.08 7.40 -3.84
N GLY A 162 13.40 8.59 -3.33
CA GLY A 162 14.60 9.34 -3.66
C GLY A 162 15.24 9.95 -2.40
N TYR A 163 16.53 9.67 -2.23
CA TYR A 163 17.38 10.19 -1.17
C TYR A 163 18.64 10.76 -1.80
N TRP A 164 18.77 12.09 -1.84
CA TRP A 164 19.90 12.76 -2.51
C TRP A 164 20.03 12.29 -3.98
N ASP A 165 21.12 11.58 -4.33
CA ASP A 165 21.44 11.07 -5.67
C ASP A 165 20.99 9.61 -5.87
N TYR A 166 20.44 8.99 -4.83
CA TYR A 166 20.06 7.59 -4.82
C TYR A 166 18.53 7.46 -4.91
N SER A 167 18.05 6.69 -5.87
CA SER A 167 16.61 6.45 -6.01
C SER A 167 16.29 5.04 -6.45
N TYR A 168 15.04 4.63 -6.28
CA TYR A 168 14.51 3.47 -6.98
C TYR A 168 13.04 3.68 -7.34
N SER A 169 12.58 2.93 -8.32
CA SER A 169 11.17 2.84 -8.67
C SER A 169 10.75 1.38 -8.67
N THR A 170 9.57 1.10 -8.11
CA THR A 170 9.02 -0.25 -8.07
C THR A 170 7.50 -0.21 -8.24
N TRP A 171 6.89 -1.40 -8.29
CA TRP A 171 5.45 -1.57 -8.26
C TRP A 171 5.04 -2.39 -7.05
N ALA A 172 3.81 -2.17 -6.59
CA ALA A 172 3.22 -2.92 -5.49
C ALA A 172 1.74 -3.22 -5.76
N ILE A 173 1.21 -4.23 -5.08
CA ILE A 173 -0.19 -4.60 -5.11
C ILE A 173 -0.75 -4.58 -3.69
N ASP A 174 -1.97 -4.04 -3.56
CA ASP A 174 -2.77 -4.17 -2.36
C ASP A 174 -3.98 -5.06 -2.66
N LEU A 175 -4.33 -5.92 -1.72
CA LEU A 175 -5.52 -6.76 -1.77
C LEU A 175 -6.36 -6.52 -0.53
N GLY A 176 -7.67 -6.48 -0.72
CA GLY A 176 -8.62 -6.22 0.35
C GLY A 176 -9.84 -7.10 0.25
N THR A 177 -10.36 -7.49 1.41
CA THR A 177 -11.68 -8.11 1.56
C THR A 177 -12.43 -7.48 2.72
N MET A 178 -13.75 -7.42 2.60
CA MET A 178 -14.64 -6.94 3.66
C MET A 178 -15.96 -7.73 3.65
N TYR A 179 -16.31 -8.29 4.79
CA TYR A 179 -17.52 -9.05 5.04
C TYR A 179 -18.40 -8.33 6.07
N ARG A 180 -19.58 -7.92 5.61
CA ARG A 180 -20.61 -7.23 6.41
C ARG A 180 -21.56 -8.28 6.97
N THR A 181 -21.36 -8.67 8.22
CA THR A 181 -22.09 -9.81 8.80
C THR A 181 -23.58 -9.53 8.96
N GLY A 182 -23.94 -8.26 9.20
CA GLY A 182 -25.29 -7.82 9.56
C GLY A 182 -25.63 -8.04 11.04
N PHE A 183 -24.72 -8.59 11.84
CA PHE A 183 -24.93 -8.85 13.26
C PHE A 183 -24.43 -7.67 14.10
N HIS A 184 -25.34 -6.83 14.59
CA HIS A 184 -25.04 -5.70 15.50
C HIS A 184 -23.92 -4.76 15.00
N GLY A 185 -23.79 -4.57 13.68
CA GLY A 185 -22.75 -3.72 13.09
C GLY A 185 -21.37 -4.37 13.01
N LEU A 186 -21.22 -5.66 13.32
CA LEU A 186 -19.96 -6.38 13.18
C LEU A 186 -19.58 -6.53 11.69
N ASN A 187 -18.39 -6.04 11.36
CA ASN A 187 -17.73 -6.26 10.08
C ASN A 187 -16.42 -7.01 10.32
N ILE A 188 -16.07 -7.89 9.39
CA ILE A 188 -14.78 -8.60 9.37
C ILE A 188 -14.09 -8.21 8.07
N ALA A 189 -12.83 -7.80 8.14
CA ALA A 189 -12.09 -7.36 6.97
C ALA A 189 -10.63 -7.80 7.07
N MET A 190 -9.99 -7.94 5.92
CA MET A 190 -8.57 -8.28 5.81
C MET A 190 -7.98 -7.47 4.67
N SER A 191 -6.76 -6.96 4.87
CA SER A 191 -5.99 -6.25 3.85
C SER A 191 -4.55 -6.73 3.86
N ILE A 192 -3.98 -6.88 2.67
CA ILE A 192 -2.55 -7.05 2.44
C ILE A 192 -2.13 -5.84 1.63
N LEU A 193 -1.20 -5.04 2.15
CA LEU A 193 -0.78 -3.79 1.54
C LEU A 193 0.69 -3.86 1.14
N ASN A 194 1.08 -3.07 0.14
CA ASN A 194 2.45 -2.83 -0.29
C ASN A 194 3.21 -4.10 -0.73
N PHE A 195 2.51 -5.13 -1.22
CA PHE A 195 3.17 -6.36 -1.67
C PHE A 195 3.85 -6.13 -3.03
N GLY A 196 5.19 -6.16 -3.06
CA GLY A 196 5.99 -5.88 -4.25
C GLY A 196 7.31 -6.65 -4.26
N PRO A 197 8.11 -6.53 -5.34
CA PRO A 197 9.42 -7.16 -5.44
C PRO A 197 10.46 -6.45 -4.56
N ASP A 198 11.54 -7.16 -4.26
CA ASP A 198 12.72 -6.56 -3.65
C ASP A 198 13.30 -5.48 -4.57
N VAL A 199 13.83 -4.42 -3.95
CA VAL A 199 14.41 -3.28 -4.66
C VAL A 199 15.84 -3.05 -4.22
N LYS A 200 16.58 -2.34 -5.07
CA LYS A 200 17.90 -1.81 -4.76
C LYS A 200 17.94 -0.38 -5.24
N PHE A 201 18.50 0.51 -4.42
CA PHE A 201 18.74 1.88 -4.86
C PHE A 201 19.75 1.92 -6.02
N SER A 202 19.60 2.89 -6.91
CA SER A 202 20.53 3.11 -8.02
C SER A 202 21.84 3.72 -7.55
N GLY A 203 22.98 3.08 -7.75
CA GLY A 203 24.29 3.62 -7.36
C GLY A 203 25.24 2.55 -6.85
N ASP A 204 26.47 2.94 -6.57
CA ASP A 204 27.46 2.07 -5.93
C ASP A 204 27.42 2.31 -4.41
N TYR A 205 27.16 1.26 -3.65
CA TYR A 205 27.19 1.28 -2.19
C TYR A 205 28.21 0.27 -1.71
N ILE A 206 28.90 0.62 -0.64
CA ILE A 206 29.73 -0.34 0.07
C ILE A 206 28.79 -1.19 0.91
N ASP A 207 28.62 -2.44 0.50
CA ASP A 207 27.91 -3.43 1.30
C ASP A 207 28.79 -3.80 2.50
N TYR A 208 28.35 -3.45 3.70
CA TYR A 208 29.02 -3.78 4.96
C TYR A 208 28.43 -5.03 5.63
N SER A 209 27.54 -5.76 4.94
CA SER A 209 26.94 -7.00 5.44
C SER A 209 27.87 -8.22 5.38
#